data_AF-A0A1H9NL65-F1
#
_entry.id   AF-A0A1H9NL65-F1
#
_cell.length_a   1.000
_cell.length_b   1.000
_cell.length_c   1.000
_cell.angle_alpha   90.00
_cell.angle_beta   90.00
_cell.angle_gamma   90.00
#
_symmetry.space_group_name_H-M   'P 1'
#
loop_
_entity.id
_entity.type
_entity.pdbx_description
1 polymer ?
#
loop_
_entity_poly.entity_id
_entity_poly.type
_entity_poly.pdbx_seq_one_letter_code
_entity_poly.pdbx_strand_id
1 'polypeptide(L)'
;MARARAQNVRRVASAVASGADPRQVAEDEVRRRTGGSAGRGPTRGRSAEGRGEPGQDGPEAQEPQDEGMDPADFPAAREQGGSIATVMAQRTVSLDEAGEALNQSGHKREDGEQVHEICPMVLPKGRSFLSMLPVLMLLVLGAVGTAVVSTVDDSPLTNPLFGLHYWVVALAAIGFVWWRQGMVMVPDGCQALITRFGKLEKVVGPGRVILISPWKRVSYIVNTVREYPFNAPVREAPTKGGVKASIDLFIQFRISDPTEFVYTLGAVRGFEEKLSNAVSETIRSLIYEQEAAGIYDMVGEDTGRLLEQLNQQFRPAVELTNANITHAEPADRGYRMDLAAPEMVRMAKEAYTHEYALMLRKEQDEGDLTKELATSHETLSAIQADIAQYQAQMDTAVERETNRAEALARQRYVQAESEAKANAALLEAQALDIRAVTAAEAPEILEYRYQRQILDALVEVADHLPRLVRIGGTADGGDAAGVDFLRLARELVGEHGGELFTEADMAAVRERLDEVSARISDRESEIGALLEAERPTVAPEPTGMADVPGASDLPGASEASGRSRGAGEPAGAAGTVGGTGNTGTPGTPGAAGSTGAAGSTGTAGSATGVPHHSEEDDQ
;
A
#
# COMPACT_ATOMS: atom_id res chain seq x y z
N MET A 1 29.53 -2.54 -6.52
CA MET A 1 29.29 -2.37 -5.05
C MET A 1 29.57 -3.62 -4.18
N ALA A 2 28.93 -4.78 -4.41
CA ALA A 2 29.01 -5.90 -3.44
C ALA A 2 30.44 -6.44 -3.16
N ARG A 3 31.30 -6.53 -4.19
CA ARG A 3 32.70 -6.98 -4.03
C ARG A 3 33.55 -6.05 -3.14
N ALA A 4 33.39 -4.74 -3.28
CA ALA A 4 34.10 -3.75 -2.44
C ALA A 4 33.69 -3.88 -0.96
N ARG A 5 32.39 -4.07 -0.66
CA ARG A 5 31.92 -4.35 0.71
C ARG A 5 32.57 -5.61 1.28
N ALA A 6 32.67 -6.68 0.50
CA ALA A 6 33.31 -7.93 0.94
C ALA A 6 34.82 -7.79 1.19
N GLN A 7 35.53 -6.98 0.40
CA GLN A 7 36.96 -6.70 0.60
C GLN A 7 37.21 -5.84 1.86
N ASN A 8 36.37 -4.82 2.10
CA ASN A 8 36.50 -3.97 3.29
C ASN A 8 36.19 -4.75 4.58
N VAL A 9 35.14 -5.59 4.59
CA VAL A 9 34.85 -6.48 5.73
C VAL A 9 36.02 -7.44 6.00
N ARG A 10 36.71 -7.94 4.97
CA ARG A 10 37.93 -8.75 5.15
C ARG A 10 39.09 -7.95 5.77
N ARG A 11 39.31 -6.70 5.37
CA ARG A 11 40.35 -5.84 5.98
C ARG A 11 40.07 -5.53 7.46
N VAL A 12 38.83 -5.16 7.78
CA VAL A 12 38.40 -4.93 9.18
C VAL A 12 38.54 -6.21 10.00
N ALA A 13 38.12 -7.36 9.48
CA ALA A 13 38.29 -8.65 10.13
C ALA A 13 39.78 -9.00 10.36
N SER A 14 40.68 -8.73 9.39
CA SER A 14 42.11 -8.95 9.58
C SER A 14 42.74 -8.00 10.61
N ALA A 15 42.30 -6.74 10.68
CA ALA A 15 42.80 -5.77 11.66
C ALA A 15 42.38 -6.16 13.09
N VAL A 16 41.11 -6.53 13.29
CA VAL A 16 40.62 -7.03 14.58
C VAL A 16 41.28 -8.35 14.97
N ALA A 17 41.53 -9.25 14.01
CA ALA A 17 42.29 -10.49 14.25
C ALA A 17 43.76 -10.24 14.63
N SER A 18 44.35 -9.11 14.21
CA SER A 18 45.69 -8.67 14.66
C SER A 18 45.70 -7.94 16.01
N GLY A 19 44.58 -7.92 16.74
CA GLY A 19 44.48 -7.33 18.08
C GLY A 19 44.19 -5.83 18.11
N ALA A 20 43.80 -5.22 16.98
CA ALA A 20 43.35 -3.82 16.97
C ALA A 20 41.95 -3.70 17.57
N ASP A 21 41.74 -2.65 18.37
CA ASP A 21 40.46 -2.36 19.02
C ASP A 21 39.38 -2.05 17.96
N PRO A 22 38.29 -2.84 17.87
CA PRO A 22 37.31 -2.74 16.78
C PRO A 22 36.61 -1.38 16.72
N ARG A 23 36.55 -0.63 17.83
CA ARG A 23 35.99 0.74 17.81
C ARG A 23 36.91 1.72 17.09
N GLN A 24 38.21 1.68 17.35
CA GLN A 24 39.18 2.59 16.74
C GLN A 24 39.29 2.34 15.21
N VAL A 25 39.28 1.08 14.79
CA VAL A 25 39.27 0.71 13.36
C VAL A 25 37.99 1.19 12.65
N ALA A 26 36.84 1.16 13.32
CA ALA A 26 35.59 1.67 12.78
C ALA A 26 35.56 3.21 12.74
N GLU A 27 36.06 3.88 13.77
CA GLU A 27 36.16 5.34 13.84
C GLU A 27 37.11 5.89 12.76
N ASP A 28 38.29 5.29 12.56
CA ASP A 28 39.24 5.71 11.52
C ASP A 28 38.67 5.53 10.10
N GLU A 29 37.95 4.44 9.82
CA GLU A 29 37.31 4.23 8.50
C GLU A 29 36.13 5.21 8.27
N VAL A 30 35.37 5.55 9.31
CA VAL A 30 34.35 6.62 9.25
C VAL A 30 35.01 7.97 9.01
N ARG A 31 36.11 8.27 9.71
CA ARG A 31 36.89 9.51 9.57
C ARG A 31 37.52 9.63 8.17
N ARG A 32 37.93 8.52 7.58
CA ARG A 32 38.44 8.44 6.20
C ARG A 32 37.35 8.70 5.16
N ARG A 33 36.11 8.30 5.44
CA ARG A 33 34.93 8.62 4.61
C ARG A 33 34.45 10.07 4.74
N THR A 34 34.60 10.70 5.90
CA THR A 34 34.11 12.07 6.15
C THR A 34 35.18 13.15 5.99
N GLY A 35 36.47 12.81 6.04
CA GLY A 35 37.59 13.75 5.99
C GLY A 35 37.94 14.34 4.61
N GLY A 36 37.13 14.12 3.58
CA GLY A 36 37.40 14.58 2.20
C GLY A 36 37.23 16.08 1.94
N SER A 37 36.85 16.89 2.94
CA SER A 37 36.55 18.31 2.77
C SER A 37 36.98 19.16 3.98
N ALA A 38 38.25 19.59 3.99
CA ALA A 38 38.71 20.73 4.81
C ALA A 38 40.08 21.28 4.37
N GLY A 39 40.09 22.48 3.78
CA GLY A 39 41.15 23.50 3.89
C GLY A 39 42.61 23.14 3.61
N ARG A 40 43.14 23.55 2.45
CA ARG A 40 44.58 23.77 2.23
C ARG A 40 44.90 25.26 2.04
N GLY A 41 45.22 25.94 3.14
CA GLY A 41 45.90 27.24 3.12
C GLY A 41 47.42 27.08 2.88
N PRO A 42 48.13 28.11 2.38
CA PRO A 42 49.51 27.95 1.91
C PRO A 42 50.57 28.21 2.99
N THR A 43 51.61 27.38 3.05
CA THR A 43 52.84 27.67 3.83
C THR A 43 54.11 27.34 3.04
N ARG A 44 55.12 28.20 3.20
CA ARG A 44 56.39 28.22 2.47
C ARG A 44 57.38 27.15 2.98
N GLY A 45 57.94 26.39 2.03
CA GLY A 45 59.38 26.17 1.83
C GLY A 45 60.22 25.40 2.88
N ARG A 46 60.97 24.38 2.41
CA ARG A 46 62.46 24.41 2.42
C ARG A 46 63.05 23.36 1.46
N SER A 47 64.27 23.62 1.00
CA SER A 47 65.03 22.85 0.00
C SER A 47 65.60 21.52 0.51
N ALA A 48 65.81 20.56 -0.40
CA ALA A 48 66.84 19.52 -0.30
C ALA A 48 67.30 19.07 -1.71
N GLU A 49 68.61 18.98 -1.94
CA GLU A 49 69.24 18.53 -3.20
C GLU A 49 69.27 16.99 -3.32
N GLY A 50 69.25 16.45 -4.55
CA GLY A 50 69.25 15.00 -4.78
C GLY A 50 69.38 14.54 -6.24
N ARG A 51 70.52 14.87 -6.87
CA ARG A 51 71.24 14.16 -7.97
C ARG A 51 70.48 13.13 -8.87
N GLY A 52 70.62 13.26 -10.20
CA GLY A 52 70.40 12.15 -11.16
C GLY A 52 71.35 10.96 -10.93
N GLU A 53 71.11 9.76 -11.48
CA GLU A 53 71.04 9.42 -12.91
C GLU A 53 70.24 8.09 -13.17
N PRO A 54 70.12 7.54 -14.41
CA PRO A 54 68.84 6.99 -14.88
C PRO A 54 68.72 5.45 -14.98
N GLY A 55 67.48 5.01 -15.23
CA GLY A 55 67.18 3.98 -16.23
C GLY A 55 67.24 2.52 -15.80
N GLN A 56 66.09 1.95 -15.44
CA GLN A 56 65.85 0.51 -15.62
C GLN A 56 64.35 0.23 -15.81
N ASP A 57 64.01 -0.36 -16.95
CA ASP A 57 62.62 -0.68 -17.30
C ASP A 57 62.06 -1.80 -16.40
N GLY A 58 61.03 -1.46 -15.63
CA GLY A 58 60.14 -2.41 -14.97
C GLY A 58 58.80 -2.47 -15.71
N PRO A 59 58.14 -3.64 -15.81
CA PRO A 59 56.88 -3.73 -16.54
C PRO A 59 55.82 -2.86 -15.87
N GLU A 60 55.13 -2.04 -16.68
CA GLU A 60 54.04 -1.19 -16.21
C GLU A 60 52.93 -2.05 -15.59
N ALA A 61 52.92 -2.12 -14.27
CA ALA A 61 51.76 -2.58 -13.54
C ALA A 61 50.68 -1.52 -13.74
N GLN A 62 49.81 -1.74 -14.72
CA GLN A 62 48.60 -0.96 -14.90
C GLN A 62 47.78 -1.03 -13.62
N GLU A 63 47.86 0.03 -12.82
CA GLU A 63 46.94 0.28 -11.73
C GLU A 63 45.52 0.24 -12.33
N PRO A 64 44.60 -0.53 -11.75
CA PRO A 64 43.22 -0.52 -12.23
C PRO A 64 42.71 0.90 -12.07
N GLN A 65 42.32 1.52 -13.18
CA GLN A 65 41.63 2.81 -13.16
C GLN A 65 40.44 2.66 -12.21
N ASP A 66 40.43 3.45 -11.13
CA ASP A 66 39.36 3.39 -10.15
C ASP A 66 38.03 3.63 -10.87
N GLU A 67 37.11 2.66 -10.81
CA GLU A 67 35.71 2.80 -11.22
C GLU A 67 34.95 3.70 -10.21
N GLY A 68 35.54 4.84 -9.86
CA GLY A 68 34.90 5.92 -9.15
C GLY A 68 33.98 6.66 -10.11
N MET A 69 32.68 6.69 -9.80
CA MET A 69 31.74 7.55 -10.49
C MET A 69 32.24 9.00 -10.38
N ASP A 70 32.44 9.68 -11.51
CA ASP A 70 33.00 11.03 -11.52
C ASP A 70 32.06 11.98 -10.75
N PRO A 71 32.55 12.81 -9.79
CA PRO A 71 31.72 13.83 -9.14
C PRO A 71 31.00 14.76 -10.13
N ALA A 72 31.48 14.93 -11.36
CA ALA A 72 30.82 15.68 -12.42
C ALA A 72 29.64 14.94 -13.11
N ASP A 73 29.57 13.61 -13.02
CA ASP A 73 28.48 12.80 -13.61
C ASP A 73 27.21 12.78 -12.73
N PHE A 74 27.27 13.34 -11.52
CA PHE A 74 26.10 13.43 -10.65
C PHE A 74 25.12 14.51 -11.17
N PRO A 75 23.80 14.26 -11.20
CA PRO A 75 22.80 15.25 -11.61
C PRO A 75 22.91 16.58 -10.85
N ALA A 76 23.24 16.53 -9.55
CA ALA A 76 23.42 17.71 -8.71
C ALA A 76 24.64 18.58 -9.11
N ALA A 77 25.65 18.03 -9.79
CA ALA A 77 26.74 18.82 -10.34
C ALA A 77 26.30 19.56 -11.61
N ARG A 78 25.41 18.96 -12.43
CA ARG A 78 24.78 19.61 -13.59
C ARG A 78 23.79 20.72 -13.21
N GLU A 79 23.20 20.67 -12.01
CA GLU A 79 22.35 21.75 -11.48
C GLU A 79 23.16 22.94 -10.94
N GLN A 80 24.48 22.80 -10.74
CA GLN A 80 25.37 23.85 -10.24
C GLN A 80 26.39 24.34 -11.27
N GLY A 81 26.77 23.49 -12.23
CA GLY A 81 27.59 23.86 -13.38
C GLY A 81 26.72 24.36 -14.52
N GLY A 82 27.07 25.52 -15.08
CA GLY A 82 26.38 26.10 -16.23
C GLY A 82 26.40 25.21 -17.47
N SER A 83 25.74 25.68 -18.52
CA SER A 83 25.64 24.95 -19.79
C SER A 83 27.02 24.57 -20.35
N ILE A 84 27.19 23.30 -20.77
CA ILE A 84 28.46 22.74 -21.25
C ILE A 84 29.04 23.60 -22.38
N ALA A 85 30.31 24.01 -22.24
CA ALA A 85 31.01 24.75 -23.28
C ALA A 85 31.08 23.94 -24.59
N THR A 86 30.97 24.63 -25.73
CA THR A 86 31.15 24.02 -27.06
C THR A 86 32.48 24.46 -27.63
N VAL A 87 33.33 23.51 -28.01
CA VAL A 87 34.61 23.77 -28.69
C VAL A 87 34.57 23.16 -30.08
N MET A 88 35.05 23.90 -31.07
CA MET A 88 35.04 23.48 -32.45
C MET A 88 36.39 22.87 -32.84
N ALA A 89 36.39 21.58 -33.18
CA ALA A 89 37.59 20.86 -33.54
C ALA A 89 37.77 20.73 -35.05
N GLN A 90 39.03 20.82 -35.49
CA GLN A 90 39.42 20.58 -36.87
C GLN A 90 40.14 19.23 -36.97
N ARG A 91 39.50 18.24 -37.60
CA ARG A 91 40.04 16.87 -37.71
C ARG A 91 40.70 16.61 -39.07
N THR A 92 41.82 15.86 -39.07
CA THR A 92 42.52 15.41 -40.29
C THR A 92 42.17 13.95 -40.60
N VAL A 93 41.31 13.74 -41.59
CA VAL A 93 40.72 12.41 -41.90
C VAL A 93 40.96 12.02 -43.36
N SER A 94 40.73 10.76 -43.73
CA SER A 94 40.70 10.40 -45.15
C SER A 94 39.48 11.00 -45.85
N LEU A 95 39.47 10.99 -47.18
CA LEU A 95 38.34 11.49 -47.97
C LEU A 95 37.08 10.64 -47.80
N ASP A 96 37.24 9.33 -47.55
CA ASP A 96 36.12 8.41 -47.35
C ASP A 96 35.50 8.56 -45.95
N GLU A 97 36.32 8.80 -44.92
CA GLU A 97 35.90 9.11 -43.54
C GLU A 97 35.36 10.54 -43.36
N ALA A 98 35.53 11.43 -44.35
CA ALA A 98 35.19 12.85 -44.24
C ALA A 98 33.71 13.09 -43.91
N GLY A 99 32.80 12.28 -44.48
CA GLY A 99 31.37 12.38 -44.20
C GLY A 99 31.01 11.95 -42.77
N GLU A 100 31.64 10.90 -42.25
CA GLU A 100 31.42 10.44 -40.88
C GLU A 100 31.96 11.46 -39.88
N ALA A 101 33.18 11.97 -40.10
CA ALA A 101 33.82 12.95 -39.20
C ALA A 101 33.14 14.33 -39.16
N LEU A 102 32.42 14.74 -40.21
CA LEU A 102 31.58 15.96 -40.23
C LEU A 102 30.20 15.76 -39.58
N ASN A 103 29.74 14.51 -39.51
CA ASN A 103 28.47 14.15 -38.89
C ASN A 103 28.63 13.79 -37.41
N GLN A 104 29.77 13.25 -37.00
CA GLN A 104 30.09 12.95 -35.60
C GLN A 104 30.28 14.24 -34.78
N SER A 105 29.36 14.49 -33.86
CA SER A 105 29.53 15.39 -32.72
C SER A 105 29.67 14.54 -31.45
N GLY A 106 30.64 14.87 -30.60
CA GLY A 106 30.96 14.06 -29.41
C GLY A 106 31.09 14.90 -28.14
N HIS A 107 31.27 14.23 -27.01
CA HIS A 107 31.75 14.86 -25.79
C HIS A 107 33.20 14.46 -25.59
N LYS A 108 34.07 15.45 -25.38
CA LYS A 108 35.49 15.25 -25.13
C LYS A 108 35.85 15.94 -23.84
N ARG A 109 36.72 15.31 -23.04
CA ARG A 109 37.22 15.92 -21.80
C ARG A 109 38.48 16.73 -22.11
N GLU A 110 38.45 18.01 -21.77
CA GLU A 110 39.57 18.94 -21.89
C GLU A 110 39.80 19.57 -20.51
N ASP A 111 41.05 19.53 -20.02
CA ASP A 111 41.48 19.97 -18.67
C ASP A 111 40.64 19.49 -17.46
N GLY A 112 39.81 18.46 -17.64
CA GLY A 112 38.96 17.86 -16.61
C GLY A 112 37.47 18.18 -16.76
N GLU A 113 37.12 19.15 -17.61
CA GLU A 113 35.73 19.54 -17.88
C GLU A 113 35.18 18.79 -19.11
N GLN A 114 33.89 18.45 -19.10
CA GLN A 114 33.22 17.84 -20.26
C GLN A 114 32.84 18.94 -21.24
N VAL A 115 33.39 18.89 -22.46
CA VAL A 115 33.18 19.88 -23.52
C VAL A 115 32.49 19.21 -24.72
N HIS A 116 31.55 19.91 -25.35
CA HIS A 116 30.91 19.41 -26.58
C HIS A 116 31.81 19.69 -27.78
N GLU A 117 32.38 18.64 -28.39
CA GLU A 117 33.25 18.73 -29.56
C GLU A 117 32.43 18.64 -30.84
N ILE A 118 32.46 19.71 -31.63
CA ILE A 118 31.81 19.78 -32.94
C ILE A 118 32.88 19.90 -34.03
N CYS A 119 32.73 19.12 -35.11
CA CYS A 119 33.61 19.18 -36.27
C CYS A 119 32.85 19.76 -37.49
N PRO A 120 32.85 21.10 -37.69
CA PRO A 120 32.18 21.73 -38.84
C PRO A 120 32.97 21.59 -40.15
N MET A 121 34.25 21.20 -40.06
CA MET A 121 35.20 21.23 -41.16
C MET A 121 36.32 20.21 -40.97
N VAL A 122 36.66 19.50 -42.03
CA VAL A 122 37.74 18.50 -42.05
C VAL A 122 38.83 18.83 -43.08
N LEU A 123 40.06 18.44 -42.74
CA LEU A 123 41.22 18.50 -43.63
C LEU A 123 41.48 17.12 -44.22
N PRO A 124 41.11 16.85 -45.48
CA PRO A 124 41.40 15.57 -46.11
C PRO A 124 42.91 15.34 -46.23
N LYS A 125 43.34 14.16 -45.79
CA LYS A 125 44.69 13.64 -46.00
C LYS A 125 44.97 13.59 -47.51
N GLY A 126 46.14 14.10 -47.90
CA GLY A 126 46.54 14.16 -49.31
C GLY A 126 46.76 12.78 -49.94
N ARG A 127 46.86 12.74 -51.27
CA ARG A 127 47.22 11.53 -52.04
C ARG A 127 48.50 10.92 -51.46
N SER A 128 48.42 9.72 -50.87
CA SER A 128 49.60 9.05 -50.35
C SER A 128 50.46 8.56 -51.50
N PHE A 129 51.74 8.96 -51.54
CA PHE A 129 52.71 8.38 -52.48
C PHE A 129 52.83 6.85 -52.32
N LEU A 130 52.54 6.33 -51.11
CA LEU A 130 52.45 4.91 -50.81
C LEU A 130 51.44 4.15 -51.71
N SER A 131 50.34 4.77 -52.11
CA SER A 131 49.37 4.12 -53.02
C SER A 131 49.86 4.01 -54.48
N MET A 132 50.85 4.80 -54.88
CA MET A 132 51.57 4.66 -56.15
C MET A 132 52.75 3.67 -56.07
N LEU A 133 53.18 3.31 -54.87
CA LEU A 133 54.31 2.40 -54.63
C LEU A 133 54.20 1.05 -55.36
N PRO A 134 53.08 0.28 -55.32
CA PRO A 134 53.02 -1.02 -56.02
C PRO A 134 53.17 -0.87 -57.54
N VAL A 135 52.67 0.23 -58.10
CA VAL A 135 52.75 0.54 -59.52
C VAL A 135 54.17 0.99 -59.92
N LEU A 136 54.81 1.81 -59.08
CA LEU A 136 56.21 2.21 -59.27
C LEU A 136 57.15 1.00 -59.11
N MET A 137 56.86 0.10 -58.17
CA MET A 137 57.59 -1.15 -57.97
C MET A 137 57.45 -2.09 -59.17
N LEU A 138 56.28 -2.12 -59.82
CA LEU A 138 56.09 -2.81 -61.10
C LEU A 138 56.95 -2.17 -62.21
N LEU A 139 57.03 -0.83 -62.31
CA LEU A 139 57.93 -0.17 -63.27
C LEU A 139 59.40 -0.55 -63.01
N VAL A 140 59.84 -0.53 -61.75
CA VAL A 140 61.21 -0.93 -61.36
C VAL A 140 61.47 -2.41 -61.66
N LEU A 141 60.54 -3.30 -61.33
CA LEU A 141 60.63 -4.74 -61.61
C LEU A 141 60.68 -5.01 -63.12
N GLY A 142 59.92 -4.26 -63.91
CA GLY A 142 59.98 -4.27 -65.37
C GLY A 142 61.34 -3.86 -65.90
N ALA A 143 61.88 -2.73 -65.43
CA ALA A 143 63.20 -2.24 -65.84
C ALA A 143 64.32 -3.25 -65.51
N VAL A 144 64.34 -3.78 -64.28
CA VAL A 144 65.29 -4.80 -63.84
C VAL A 144 65.11 -6.10 -64.63
N GLY A 145 63.87 -6.54 -64.83
CA GLY A 145 63.55 -7.73 -65.64
C GLY A 145 64.02 -7.60 -67.09
N THR A 146 63.75 -6.46 -67.75
CA THR A 146 64.27 -6.19 -69.10
C THR A 146 65.79 -6.14 -69.15
N ALA A 147 66.46 -5.57 -68.13
CA ALA A 147 67.92 -5.53 -68.08
C ALA A 147 68.52 -6.94 -67.98
N VAL A 148 68.01 -7.78 -67.07
CA VAL A 148 68.47 -9.17 -66.89
C VAL A 148 68.15 -10.04 -68.12
N VAL A 149 66.98 -9.86 -68.75
CA VAL A 149 66.64 -10.55 -70.01
C VAL A 149 67.59 -10.11 -71.13
N SER A 150 67.91 -8.81 -71.25
CA SER A 150 68.80 -8.30 -72.31
C SER A 150 70.26 -8.77 -72.20
N THR A 151 70.67 -9.36 -71.07
CA THR A 151 71.99 -10.01 -70.93
C THR A 151 71.99 -11.51 -71.29
N VAL A 152 70.81 -12.10 -71.56
CA VAL A 152 70.62 -13.54 -71.80
C VAL A 152 69.95 -13.82 -73.16
N ASP A 153 69.18 -12.88 -73.69
CA ASP A 153 68.33 -13.04 -74.88
C ASP A 153 68.42 -11.77 -75.76
N ASP A 154 68.82 -11.93 -77.03
CA ASP A 154 68.99 -10.84 -78.00
C ASP A 154 67.66 -10.16 -78.40
N SER A 155 66.51 -10.73 -78.06
CA SER A 155 65.18 -10.21 -78.41
C SER A 155 64.33 -9.79 -77.20
N PRO A 156 64.77 -8.79 -76.40
CA PRO A 156 64.11 -8.40 -75.15
C PRO A 156 62.67 -7.90 -75.33
N LEU A 157 62.29 -7.44 -76.53
CA LEU A 157 60.94 -6.94 -76.84
C LEU A 157 59.88 -8.05 -76.94
N THR A 158 60.28 -9.28 -77.27
CA THR A 158 59.39 -10.43 -77.50
C THR A 158 59.40 -11.46 -76.37
N ASN A 159 60.25 -11.29 -75.36
CA ASN A 159 60.35 -12.22 -74.22
C ASN A 159 58.98 -12.35 -73.48
N PRO A 160 58.50 -13.58 -73.20
CA PRO A 160 57.12 -13.83 -72.72
C PRO A 160 56.82 -13.36 -71.29
N LEU A 161 57.79 -12.84 -70.54
CA LEU A 161 57.60 -12.32 -69.17
C LEU A 161 57.85 -10.82 -69.05
N PHE A 162 58.81 -10.27 -69.80
CA PHE A 162 59.24 -8.86 -69.69
C PHE A 162 59.23 -8.08 -71.02
N GLY A 163 58.60 -8.64 -72.07
CA GLY A 163 58.49 -7.99 -73.38
C GLY A 163 57.47 -6.85 -73.43
N LEU A 164 57.08 -6.45 -74.65
CA LEU A 164 56.18 -5.31 -74.89
C LEU A 164 54.86 -5.38 -74.10
N HIS A 165 54.30 -6.58 -73.92
CA HIS A 165 53.08 -6.80 -73.15
C HIS A 165 53.22 -6.39 -71.68
N TYR A 166 54.41 -6.59 -71.07
CA TYR A 166 54.66 -6.18 -69.69
C TYR A 166 54.53 -4.66 -69.55
N TRP A 167 55.17 -3.91 -70.46
CA TRP A 167 55.13 -2.45 -70.47
C TRP A 167 53.74 -1.89 -70.79
N VAL A 168 52.96 -2.54 -71.66
CA VAL A 168 51.57 -2.18 -71.90
C VAL A 168 50.71 -2.39 -70.64
N VAL A 169 50.85 -3.52 -69.94
CA VAL A 169 50.15 -3.78 -68.68
C VAL A 169 50.61 -2.82 -67.57
N ALA A 170 51.91 -2.51 -67.49
CA ALA A 170 52.47 -1.54 -66.56
C ALA A 170 51.89 -0.14 -66.76
N LEU A 171 51.88 0.36 -68.01
CA LEU A 171 51.29 1.66 -68.35
C LEU A 171 49.78 1.69 -68.15
N ALA A 172 49.07 0.59 -68.45
CA ALA A 172 47.65 0.46 -68.14
C ALA A 172 47.38 0.50 -66.63
N ALA A 173 48.20 -0.16 -65.81
CA ALA A 173 48.12 -0.10 -64.36
C ALA A 173 48.42 1.31 -63.81
N ILE A 174 49.42 2.00 -64.36
CA ILE A 174 49.72 3.42 -64.05
C ILE A 174 48.51 4.30 -64.36
N GLY A 175 47.97 4.21 -65.58
CA GLY A 175 46.80 4.99 -66.00
C GLY A 175 45.57 4.68 -65.15
N PHE A 176 45.32 3.41 -64.85
CA PHE A 176 44.20 2.97 -64.01
C PHE A 176 44.31 3.48 -62.58
N VAL A 177 45.47 3.35 -61.91
CA VAL A 177 45.65 3.84 -60.55
C VAL A 177 45.63 5.37 -60.51
N TRP A 178 46.22 6.06 -61.50
CA TRP A 178 46.14 7.52 -61.60
C TRP A 178 44.70 8.01 -61.76
N TRP A 179 43.89 7.36 -62.61
CA TRP A 179 42.46 7.65 -62.77
C TRP A 179 41.68 7.31 -61.50
N ARG A 180 41.83 6.10 -60.94
CA ARG A 180 41.11 5.64 -59.73
C ARG A 180 41.39 6.52 -58.51
N GLN A 181 42.61 7.03 -58.38
CA GLN A 181 43.01 7.98 -57.34
C GLN A 181 42.66 9.44 -57.69
N GLY A 182 42.35 9.72 -58.96
CA GLY A 182 41.77 11.00 -59.40
C GLY A 182 40.27 11.09 -59.12
N MET A 183 39.55 9.99 -58.91
CA MET A 183 38.16 10.02 -58.46
C MET A 183 38.09 10.27 -56.95
N VAL A 184 37.48 11.39 -56.56
CA VAL A 184 37.18 11.74 -55.17
C VAL A 184 35.67 11.86 -55.00
N MET A 185 35.13 11.40 -53.87
CA MET A 185 33.74 11.60 -53.49
C MET A 185 33.67 12.71 -52.44
N VAL A 186 32.79 13.69 -52.65
CA VAL A 186 32.46 14.74 -51.69
C VAL A 186 31.15 14.31 -51.01
N PRO A 187 31.10 14.21 -49.67
CA PRO A 187 29.89 13.81 -48.94
C PRO A 187 28.69 14.74 -49.21
N ASP A 188 27.48 14.21 -49.04
CA ASP A 188 26.25 14.98 -49.21
C ASP A 188 26.15 16.14 -48.21
N GLY A 189 25.54 17.25 -48.64
CA GLY A 189 25.45 18.49 -47.87
C GLY A 189 26.78 19.24 -47.65
N CYS A 190 27.89 18.70 -48.15
CA CYS A 190 29.22 19.27 -47.99
C CYS A 190 29.75 19.91 -49.27
N GLN A 191 30.60 20.91 -49.12
CA GLN A 191 31.33 21.56 -50.21
C GLN A 191 32.84 21.36 -50.02
N ALA A 192 33.51 21.03 -51.12
CA ALA A 192 34.95 20.77 -51.15
C ALA A 192 35.70 21.92 -51.82
N LEU A 193 36.68 22.50 -51.12
CA LEU A 193 37.55 23.53 -51.65
C LEU A 193 38.76 22.88 -52.32
N ILE A 194 38.86 23.03 -53.64
CA ILE A 194 39.96 22.48 -54.44
C ILE A 194 40.97 23.59 -54.70
N THR A 195 42.19 23.35 -54.22
CA THR A 195 43.33 24.24 -54.44
C THR A 195 44.32 23.66 -55.43
N ARG A 196 45.01 24.56 -56.14
CA ARG A 196 46.13 24.26 -57.02
C ARG A 196 47.33 25.10 -56.55
N PHE A 197 48.38 24.44 -56.07
CA PHE A 197 49.53 25.10 -55.43
C PHE A 197 49.13 26.12 -54.34
N GLY A 198 48.13 25.79 -53.51
CA GLY A 198 47.66 26.65 -52.42
C GLY A 198 46.68 27.76 -52.83
N LYS A 199 46.55 28.09 -54.12
CA LYS A 199 45.50 28.99 -54.61
C LYS A 199 44.18 28.25 -54.76
N LEU A 200 43.08 28.84 -54.32
CA LEU A 200 41.73 28.31 -54.58
C LEU A 200 41.47 28.34 -56.10
N GLU A 201 41.09 27.19 -56.66
CA GLU A 201 40.74 27.08 -58.08
C GLU A 201 39.22 26.99 -58.28
N LYS A 202 38.54 26.21 -57.42
CA LYS A 202 37.08 26.07 -57.43
C LYS A 202 36.56 25.50 -56.12
N VAL A 203 35.35 25.93 -55.75
CA VAL A 203 34.48 25.22 -54.80
C VAL A 203 33.66 24.20 -55.58
N VAL A 204 33.45 23.01 -55.05
CA VAL A 204 32.63 21.97 -55.68
C VAL A 204 31.65 21.39 -54.67
N GLY A 205 30.40 21.25 -55.08
CA GLY A 205 29.33 20.65 -54.27
C GLY A 205 29.45 19.12 -54.13
N PRO A 206 28.42 18.48 -53.54
CA PRO A 206 28.44 17.06 -53.23
C PRO A 206 28.51 16.16 -54.48
N GLY A 207 28.99 14.94 -54.30
CA GLY A 207 29.10 13.92 -55.34
C GLY A 207 30.53 13.66 -55.84
N ARG A 208 30.64 13.02 -57.01
CA ARG A 208 31.92 12.51 -57.52
C ARG A 208 32.66 13.54 -58.38
N VAL A 209 33.83 13.97 -57.92
CA VAL A 209 34.67 14.97 -58.58
C VAL A 209 35.95 14.31 -59.08
N ILE A 210 36.30 14.53 -60.36
CA ILE A 210 37.50 13.96 -60.97
C ILE A 210 38.64 14.99 -60.95
N LEU A 211 39.68 14.72 -60.17
CA LEU A 211 40.93 15.48 -60.06
C LEU A 211 42.05 14.73 -60.80
N ILE A 212 42.05 14.85 -62.14
CA ILE A 212 43.06 14.22 -63.01
C ILE A 212 44.46 14.83 -62.76
N SER A 213 44.53 16.15 -62.61
CA SER A 213 45.80 16.88 -62.42
C SER A 213 46.40 16.62 -61.03
N PRO A 214 47.65 16.13 -60.92
CA PRO A 214 48.27 15.78 -59.63
C PRO A 214 48.55 17.00 -58.74
N TRP A 215 48.61 18.20 -59.32
CA TRP A 215 48.81 19.46 -58.58
C TRP A 215 47.53 20.05 -58.00
N LYS A 216 46.36 19.42 -58.24
CA LYS A 216 45.09 19.79 -57.61
C LYS A 216 44.86 18.88 -56.41
N ARG A 217 44.54 19.48 -55.25
CA ARG A 217 44.14 18.77 -54.04
C ARG A 217 42.86 19.35 -53.49
N VAL A 218 42.05 18.51 -52.85
CA VAL A 218 41.08 19.02 -51.88
C VAL A 218 41.90 19.51 -50.68
N SER A 219 41.69 20.75 -50.27
CA SER A 219 42.31 21.30 -49.06
C SER A 219 41.40 21.14 -47.86
N TYR A 220 40.10 21.34 -48.07
CA TYR A 220 39.09 21.48 -47.02
C TYR A 220 37.76 20.91 -47.51
N ILE A 221 37.01 20.29 -46.60
CA ILE A 221 35.60 19.94 -46.80
C ILE A 221 34.82 20.53 -45.63
N VAL A 222 33.74 21.24 -45.95
CA VAL A 222 32.92 22.01 -45.01
C VAL A 222 31.46 21.62 -45.22
N ASN A 223 30.71 21.41 -44.15
CA ASN A 223 29.27 21.17 -44.24
C ASN A 223 28.52 22.52 -44.28
N THR A 224 27.72 22.75 -45.32
CA THR A 224 26.96 24.00 -45.50
C THR A 224 25.45 23.80 -45.30
N VAL A 225 25.01 22.56 -45.10
CA VAL A 225 23.58 22.22 -44.90
C VAL A 225 23.25 22.06 -43.42
N ARG A 226 24.16 21.50 -42.62
CA ARG A 226 24.00 21.29 -41.18
C ARG A 226 24.06 22.61 -40.40
N GLU A 227 23.17 22.71 -39.42
CA GLU A 227 23.25 23.69 -38.34
C GLU A 227 24.00 23.12 -37.14
N TYR A 228 24.84 23.95 -36.55
CA TYR A 228 25.74 23.61 -35.47
C TYR A 228 25.36 24.42 -34.22
N PRO A 229 25.01 23.75 -33.11
CA PRO A 229 24.80 24.45 -31.85
C PRO A 229 26.13 24.99 -31.33
N PHE A 230 26.12 26.18 -30.75
CA PHE A 230 27.26 26.78 -30.07
C PHE A 230 26.79 27.43 -28.78
N ASN A 231 27.35 27.00 -27.66
CA ASN A 231 27.07 27.58 -26.37
C ASN A 231 28.19 28.54 -25.94
N ALA A 232 27.81 29.79 -25.66
CA ALA A 232 28.71 30.90 -25.38
C ALA A 232 28.38 31.55 -24.02
N PRO A 233 28.98 31.08 -22.91
CA PRO A 233 28.78 31.69 -21.60
C PRO A 233 29.52 33.03 -21.49
N VAL A 234 28.81 34.09 -21.10
CA VAL A 234 29.38 35.41 -20.82
C VAL A 234 29.31 35.65 -19.31
N ARG A 235 30.48 35.81 -18.68
CA ARG A 235 30.63 35.99 -17.23
C ARG A 235 30.97 37.45 -16.89
N GLU A 236 30.44 37.91 -15.76
CA GLU A 236 30.79 39.19 -15.11
C GLU A 236 30.57 40.47 -15.95
N ALA A 237 29.57 40.49 -16.83
CA ALA A 237 29.20 41.70 -17.56
C ALA A 237 28.43 42.68 -16.63
N PRO A 238 28.83 43.95 -16.48
CA PRO A 238 28.12 44.90 -15.64
C PRO A 238 26.84 45.42 -16.32
N THR A 239 25.75 45.40 -15.57
CA THR A 239 24.42 45.93 -15.97
C THR A 239 24.37 47.45 -15.96
N LYS A 240 23.28 48.04 -16.48
CA LYS A 240 22.95 49.48 -16.30
C LYS A 240 23.03 49.96 -14.85
N GLY A 241 22.70 49.07 -13.90
CA GLY A 241 22.77 49.32 -12.46
C GLY A 241 24.14 49.07 -11.81
N GLY A 242 25.17 48.73 -12.59
CA GLY A 242 26.52 48.41 -12.10
C GLY A 242 26.68 47.05 -11.43
N VAL A 243 25.60 46.30 -11.24
CA VAL A 243 25.64 44.91 -10.74
C VAL A 243 26.18 44.01 -11.86
N LYS A 244 27.14 43.13 -11.57
CA LYS A 244 27.62 42.12 -12.50
C LYS A 244 26.54 41.08 -12.76
N ALA A 245 26.34 40.67 -14.00
CA ALA A 245 25.48 39.58 -14.43
C ALA A 245 26.30 38.51 -15.18
N SER A 246 25.78 37.28 -15.18
CA SER A 246 26.27 36.16 -15.97
C SER A 246 25.12 35.63 -16.82
N ILE A 247 25.36 35.48 -18.12
CA ILE A 247 24.36 35.00 -19.09
C ILE A 247 24.94 33.87 -19.92
N ASP A 248 24.21 32.76 -20.04
CA ASP A 248 24.49 31.66 -20.95
C ASP A 248 23.66 31.87 -22.23
N LEU A 249 24.33 31.99 -23.38
CA LEU A 249 23.71 32.17 -24.68
C LEU A 249 23.90 30.94 -25.56
N PHE A 250 22.80 30.40 -26.08
CA PHE A 250 22.77 29.31 -27.04
C PHE A 250 22.50 29.82 -28.45
N ILE A 251 23.46 29.63 -29.36
CA ILE A 251 23.37 30.03 -30.77
C ILE A 251 23.32 28.76 -31.65
N GLN A 252 22.64 28.86 -32.79
CA GLN A 252 22.72 27.87 -33.87
C GLN A 252 23.23 28.57 -35.13
N PHE A 253 24.32 28.06 -35.70
CA PHE A 253 24.96 28.65 -36.88
C PHE A 253 25.08 27.64 -38.03
N ARG A 254 25.08 28.16 -39.26
CA ARG A 254 25.34 27.42 -40.50
C ARG A 254 26.38 28.15 -41.34
N ILE A 255 27.21 27.40 -42.06
CA ILE A 255 28.23 27.98 -42.94
C ILE A 255 27.62 28.21 -44.32
N SER A 256 27.52 29.48 -44.74
CA SER A 256 26.83 29.86 -45.99
C SER A 256 27.81 30.00 -47.16
N ASP A 257 28.98 30.64 -46.96
CA ASP A 257 30.09 30.59 -47.93
C ASP A 257 31.33 29.92 -47.31
N PRO A 258 31.69 28.70 -47.77
CA PRO A 258 32.87 28.00 -47.25
C PRO A 258 34.19 28.65 -47.66
N THR A 259 34.20 29.53 -48.68
CA THR A 259 35.39 30.26 -49.13
C THR A 259 35.81 31.30 -48.09
N GLU A 260 34.89 32.20 -47.78
CA GLU A 260 35.09 33.26 -46.79
C GLU A 260 35.33 32.67 -45.39
N PHE A 261 34.56 31.67 -44.99
CA PHE A 261 34.77 30.96 -43.72
C PHE A 261 36.22 30.48 -43.51
N VAL A 262 36.81 29.86 -44.53
CA VAL A 262 38.17 29.34 -44.44
C VAL A 262 39.22 30.45 -44.53
N TYR A 263 39.08 31.39 -45.48
CA TYR A 263 40.16 32.32 -45.83
C TYR A 263 40.11 33.67 -45.11
N THR A 264 38.95 34.18 -44.71
CA THR A 264 38.82 35.48 -44.00
C THR A 264 38.47 35.33 -42.53
N LEU A 265 37.69 34.30 -42.16
CA LEU A 265 37.39 33.98 -40.77
C LEU A 265 38.53 33.21 -40.08
N GLY A 266 39.35 32.46 -40.84
CA GLY A 266 40.47 31.69 -40.32
C GLY A 266 40.11 30.25 -39.98
N ALA A 267 39.15 29.68 -40.72
CA ALA A 267 38.59 28.35 -40.49
C ALA A 267 38.05 28.23 -39.04
N VAL A 268 38.07 27.01 -38.50
CA VAL A 268 37.41 26.65 -37.24
C VAL A 268 37.87 27.50 -36.04
N ARG A 269 39.16 27.46 -35.70
CA ARG A 269 39.70 28.16 -34.51
C ARG A 269 39.55 29.69 -34.62
N GLY A 270 39.83 30.25 -35.81
CA GLY A 270 39.70 31.69 -36.03
C GLY A 270 38.25 32.18 -35.96
N PHE A 271 37.31 31.35 -36.41
CA PHE A 271 35.88 31.62 -36.24
C PHE A 271 35.44 31.54 -34.77
N GLU A 272 35.83 30.50 -34.03
CA GLU A 272 35.46 30.34 -32.62
C GLU A 272 35.97 31.51 -31.76
N GLU A 273 37.21 31.93 -31.96
CA GLU A 273 37.79 33.12 -31.30
C GLU A 273 37.06 34.41 -31.69
N LYS A 274 36.67 34.58 -32.97
CA LYS A 274 35.89 35.76 -33.40
C LYS A 274 34.45 35.74 -32.86
N LEU A 275 33.80 34.59 -32.87
CA LEU A 275 32.42 34.40 -32.42
C LEU A 275 32.29 34.63 -30.92
N SER A 276 33.14 34.00 -30.11
CA SER A 276 33.17 34.19 -28.65
C SER A 276 33.42 35.66 -28.27
N ASN A 277 34.33 36.35 -28.94
CA ASN A 277 34.57 37.78 -28.73
C ASN A 277 33.38 38.66 -29.17
N ALA A 278 32.82 38.43 -30.36
CA ALA A 278 31.66 39.17 -30.87
C ALA A 278 30.44 38.99 -29.98
N VAL A 279 30.11 37.75 -29.61
CA VAL A 279 29.02 37.43 -28.68
C VAL A 279 29.25 38.08 -27.34
N SER A 280 30.46 38.00 -26.78
CA SER A 280 30.80 38.65 -25.51
C SER A 280 30.58 40.17 -25.57
N GLU A 281 30.91 40.82 -26.68
CA GLU A 281 30.73 42.26 -26.84
C GLU A 281 29.25 42.65 -27.04
N THR A 282 28.52 41.94 -27.90
CA THR A 282 27.10 42.23 -28.14
C THR A 282 26.25 41.93 -26.90
N ILE A 283 26.55 40.86 -26.17
CA ILE A 283 25.89 40.55 -24.88
C ILE A 283 26.26 41.57 -23.81
N ARG A 284 27.52 42.05 -23.73
CA ARG A 284 27.85 43.17 -22.84
C ARG A 284 27.02 44.40 -23.17
N SER A 285 26.93 44.78 -24.45
CA SER A 285 26.12 45.93 -24.89
C SER A 285 24.65 45.79 -24.48
N LEU A 286 24.07 44.59 -24.67
CA LEU A 286 22.70 44.29 -24.26
C LEU A 286 22.50 44.37 -22.74
N ILE A 287 23.44 43.83 -21.97
CA ILE A 287 23.43 43.86 -20.49
C ILE A 287 23.60 45.31 -19.96
N TYR A 288 24.39 46.16 -20.63
CA TYR A 288 24.54 47.58 -20.27
C TYR A 288 23.24 48.39 -20.43
N GLU A 289 22.35 47.99 -21.33
CA GLU A 289 21.03 48.63 -21.50
C GLU A 289 20.01 48.13 -20.46
N GLN A 290 20.17 46.88 -19.99
CA GLN A 290 19.23 46.22 -19.08
C GLN A 290 19.49 46.52 -17.59
N GLU A 291 18.41 46.62 -16.82
CA GLU A 291 18.45 46.79 -15.36
C GLU A 291 18.64 45.45 -14.65
N ALA A 292 19.37 45.45 -13.54
CA ALA A 292 19.73 44.22 -12.81
C ALA A 292 18.52 43.41 -12.31
N ALA A 293 17.36 44.05 -12.11
CA ALA A 293 16.10 43.38 -11.79
C ALA A 293 15.53 42.58 -12.99
N GLY A 294 15.61 43.14 -14.20
CA GLY A 294 15.08 42.55 -15.43
C GLY A 294 16.01 41.55 -16.13
N ILE A 295 17.08 41.09 -15.46
CA ILE A 295 18.02 40.10 -16.04
C ILE A 295 17.37 38.72 -16.15
N TYR A 296 16.50 38.36 -15.21
CA TYR A 296 15.73 37.12 -15.29
C TYR A 296 14.71 37.14 -16.45
N ASP A 297 14.14 38.31 -16.76
CA ASP A 297 13.16 38.48 -17.85
C ASP A 297 13.78 38.35 -19.25
N MET A 298 15.11 38.42 -19.37
CA MET A 298 15.82 38.18 -20.64
C MET A 298 15.75 36.71 -21.09
N VAL A 299 15.43 35.78 -20.18
CA VAL A 299 15.33 34.35 -20.49
C VAL A 299 14.05 34.10 -21.28
N GLY A 300 14.18 33.83 -22.57
CA GLY A 300 13.06 33.69 -23.49
C GLY A 300 12.56 35.00 -24.12
N GLU A 301 13.26 36.12 -23.94
CA GLU A 301 13.00 37.34 -24.72
C GLU A 301 13.46 37.15 -26.19
N ASP A 302 12.69 37.74 -27.12
CA ASP A 302 12.95 37.69 -28.57
C ASP A 302 14.32 38.30 -28.92
N THR A 303 15.35 37.45 -28.99
CA THR A 303 16.75 37.83 -29.19
C THR A 303 17.08 38.18 -30.65
N GLY A 304 16.08 38.55 -31.45
CA GLY A 304 16.22 38.88 -32.88
C GLY A 304 17.12 40.07 -33.18
N ARG A 305 17.19 41.08 -32.29
CA ARG A 305 18.12 42.21 -32.43
C ARG A 305 19.59 41.78 -32.29
N LEU A 306 19.87 40.93 -31.30
CA LEU A 306 21.18 40.30 -31.09
C LEU A 306 21.56 39.43 -32.30
N LEU A 307 20.60 38.64 -32.80
CA LEU A 307 20.81 37.78 -33.97
C LEU A 307 21.17 38.60 -35.22
N GLU A 308 20.50 39.72 -35.49
CA GLU A 308 20.79 40.59 -36.64
C GLU A 308 22.15 41.29 -36.51
N GLN A 309 22.48 41.83 -35.32
CA GLN A 309 23.77 42.47 -35.06
C GLN A 309 24.95 41.50 -35.27
N LEU A 310 24.83 40.27 -34.78
CA LEU A 310 25.83 39.23 -35.00
C LEU A 310 25.87 38.79 -36.48
N ASN A 311 24.70 38.58 -37.12
CA ASN A 311 24.64 38.26 -38.56
C ASN A 311 25.30 39.33 -39.44
N GLN A 312 25.21 40.61 -39.08
CA GLN A 312 25.86 41.70 -39.80
C GLN A 312 27.41 41.62 -39.72
N GLN A 313 27.98 41.04 -38.66
CA GLN A 313 29.43 40.84 -38.54
C GLN A 313 29.93 39.56 -39.24
N PHE A 314 29.11 38.52 -39.36
CA PHE A 314 29.51 37.20 -39.87
C PHE A 314 29.12 36.91 -41.32
N ARG A 315 28.14 37.62 -41.89
CA ARG A 315 27.82 37.52 -43.32
C ARG A 315 28.93 38.15 -44.18
N PRO A 316 29.29 37.54 -45.33
CA PRO A 316 28.63 36.40 -45.98
C PRO A 316 29.14 35.01 -45.55
N ALA A 317 30.16 34.91 -44.69
CA ALA A 317 30.83 33.64 -44.36
C ALA A 317 29.93 32.66 -43.59
N VAL A 318 29.31 33.13 -42.51
CA VAL A 318 28.48 32.34 -41.60
C VAL A 318 27.15 33.06 -41.37
N GLU A 319 26.10 32.28 -41.23
CA GLU A 319 24.76 32.73 -40.90
C GLU A 319 24.32 32.10 -39.59
N LEU A 320 23.82 32.93 -38.68
CA LEU A 320 23.23 32.52 -37.42
C LEU A 320 21.73 32.36 -37.64
N THR A 321 21.23 31.13 -37.54
CA THR A 321 19.82 30.79 -37.75
C THR A 321 18.98 31.16 -36.52
N ASN A 322 19.53 30.96 -35.32
CA ASN A 322 18.81 31.13 -34.07
C ASN A 322 19.78 31.54 -32.94
N ALA A 323 19.32 32.36 -32.01
CA ALA A 323 19.99 32.68 -30.76
C ALA A 323 18.93 32.73 -29.66
N ASN A 324 19.21 32.13 -28.50
CA ASN A 324 18.32 32.12 -27.35
C ASN A 324 19.14 32.21 -26.04
N ILE A 325 18.67 33.00 -25.08
CA ILE A 325 19.24 33.10 -23.75
C ILE A 325 18.68 31.95 -22.90
N THR A 326 19.53 31.01 -22.48
CA THR A 326 19.11 29.81 -21.75
C THR A 326 19.11 30.01 -20.25
N HIS A 327 20.02 30.85 -19.74
CA HIS A 327 20.12 31.17 -18.32
C HIS A 327 20.69 32.58 -18.16
N ALA A 328 20.13 33.35 -17.24
CA ALA A 328 20.61 34.68 -16.90
C ALA A 328 20.43 34.91 -15.41
N GLU A 329 21.48 35.34 -14.71
CA GLU A 329 21.40 35.72 -13.30
C GLU A 329 22.37 36.84 -12.93
N PRO A 330 22.00 37.70 -11.95
CA PRO A 330 22.97 38.58 -11.28
C PRO A 330 24.07 37.72 -10.62
N ALA A 331 25.33 38.07 -10.83
CA ALA A 331 26.48 37.35 -10.26
C ALA A 331 26.65 37.59 -8.75
N ASP A 332 26.09 38.68 -8.21
CA ASP A 332 26.11 38.93 -6.77
C ASP A 332 25.01 38.14 -6.04
N ARG A 333 25.42 37.37 -5.02
CA ARG A 333 24.52 36.54 -4.22
C ARG A 333 23.62 37.36 -3.29
N GLY A 334 24.07 38.52 -2.82
CA GLY A 334 23.24 39.41 -2.00
C GLY A 334 22.05 39.92 -2.81
N TYR A 335 22.35 40.54 -3.95
CA TYR A 335 21.35 41.08 -4.87
C TYR A 335 20.34 40.04 -5.36
N ARG A 336 20.76 38.78 -5.59
CA ARG A 336 19.83 37.67 -5.89
C ARG A 336 18.81 37.42 -4.79
N MET A 337 19.22 37.49 -3.52
CA MET A 337 18.32 37.28 -2.39
C MET A 337 17.36 38.46 -2.21
N ASP A 338 17.85 39.69 -2.39
CA ASP A 338 17.02 40.90 -2.31
C ASP A 338 15.98 40.96 -3.43
N LEU A 339 16.35 40.56 -4.66
CA LEU A 339 15.44 40.50 -5.81
C LEU A 339 14.41 39.37 -5.69
N ALA A 340 14.76 38.23 -5.06
CA ALA A 340 13.84 37.14 -4.76
C ALA A 340 12.94 37.40 -3.53
N ALA A 341 13.30 38.34 -2.66
CA ALA A 341 12.59 38.59 -1.40
C ALA A 341 11.09 38.91 -1.57
N PRO A 342 10.63 39.73 -2.54
CA PRO A 342 9.21 40.00 -2.73
C PRO A 342 8.40 38.75 -3.10
N GLU A 343 8.93 37.90 -3.98
CA GLU A 343 8.30 36.63 -4.37
C GLU A 343 8.30 35.63 -3.21
N MET A 344 9.38 35.56 -2.44
CA MET A 344 9.43 34.75 -1.21
C MET A 344 8.41 35.22 -0.17
N VAL A 345 8.22 36.53 0.00
CA VAL A 345 7.19 37.10 0.90
C VAL A 345 5.78 36.83 0.37
N ARG A 346 5.56 36.89 -0.94
CA ARG A 346 4.28 36.54 -1.59
C ARG A 346 3.95 35.06 -1.36
N MET A 347 4.86 34.16 -1.69
CA MET A 347 4.74 32.71 -1.49
C MET A 347 4.54 32.36 -0.01
N ALA A 348 5.28 33.00 0.91
CA ALA A 348 5.10 32.81 2.35
C ALA A 348 3.72 33.29 2.82
N LYS A 349 3.25 34.44 2.35
CA LYS A 349 1.89 34.94 2.67
C LYS A 349 0.81 34.00 2.16
N GLU A 350 0.96 33.50 0.92
CA GLU A 350 0.05 32.51 0.34
C GLU A 350 0.03 31.23 1.17
N ALA A 351 1.20 30.69 1.55
CA ALA A 351 1.32 29.55 2.45
C ALA A 351 0.63 29.79 3.80
N TYR A 352 0.87 30.93 4.46
CA TYR A 352 0.19 31.29 5.71
C TYR A 352 -1.34 31.39 5.55
N THR A 353 -1.84 31.93 4.44
CA THR A 353 -3.29 31.98 4.19
C THR A 353 -3.89 30.58 3.96
N HIS A 354 -3.14 29.68 3.32
CA HIS A 354 -3.56 28.29 3.15
C HIS A 354 -3.54 27.51 4.46
N GLU A 355 -2.49 27.65 5.28
CA GLU A 355 -2.43 27.04 6.63
C GLU A 355 -3.56 27.54 7.52
N TYR A 356 -3.85 28.85 7.51
CA TYR A 356 -4.97 29.42 8.26
C TYR A 356 -6.33 28.89 7.80
N ALA A 357 -6.55 28.78 6.49
CA ALA A 357 -7.78 28.22 5.94
C ALA A 357 -7.95 26.72 6.26
N LEU A 358 -6.85 25.96 6.29
CA LEU A 358 -6.84 24.56 6.73
C LEU A 358 -7.11 24.42 8.23
N MET A 359 -6.54 25.29 9.06
CA MET A 359 -6.80 25.33 10.51
C MET A 359 -8.26 25.63 10.80
N LEU A 360 -8.87 26.61 10.13
CA LEU A 360 -10.28 26.96 10.30
C LEU A 360 -11.21 25.82 9.88
N ARG A 361 -10.91 25.13 8.76
CA ARG A 361 -11.66 23.92 8.36
C ARG A 361 -11.53 22.82 9.42
N LYS A 362 -10.32 22.57 9.91
CA LYS A 362 -10.08 21.57 10.94
C LYS A 362 -10.86 21.87 12.23
N GLU A 363 -10.92 23.13 12.66
CA GLU A 363 -11.70 23.55 13.83
C GLU A 363 -13.21 23.38 13.61
N GLN A 364 -13.70 23.64 12.39
CA GLN A 364 -15.09 23.36 12.00
C GLN A 364 -15.38 21.84 11.99
N ASP A 365 -14.54 21.04 11.36
CA ASP A 365 -14.66 19.57 11.28
C ASP A 365 -14.62 18.94 12.69
N GLU A 366 -13.73 19.39 13.57
CA GLU A 366 -13.67 18.97 14.98
C GLU A 366 -14.95 19.40 15.74
N GLY A 367 -15.45 20.61 15.50
CA GLY A 367 -16.72 21.10 16.07
C GLY A 367 -17.92 20.25 15.65
N ASP A 368 -18.10 20.00 14.36
CA ASP A 368 -19.19 19.18 13.83
C ASP A 368 -19.09 17.72 14.29
N LEU A 369 -17.87 17.15 14.36
CA LEU A 369 -17.66 15.80 14.87
C LEU A 369 -17.97 15.67 16.38
N THR A 370 -17.66 16.69 17.19
CA THR A 370 -18.09 16.68 18.61
C THR A 370 -19.60 16.77 18.77
N LYS A 371 -20.29 17.50 17.88
CA LYS A 371 -21.75 17.58 17.85
C LYS A 371 -22.39 16.26 17.42
N GLU A 372 -21.88 15.63 16.36
CA GLU A 372 -22.34 14.31 15.90
C GLU A 372 -22.14 13.23 16.99
N LEU A 373 -21.00 13.26 17.69
CA LEU A 373 -20.73 12.37 18.83
C LEU A 373 -21.70 12.62 19.99
N ALA A 374 -22.00 13.87 20.32
CA ALA A 374 -22.99 14.22 21.34
C ALA A 374 -24.40 13.72 20.99
N THR A 375 -24.86 13.96 19.75
CA THR A 375 -26.15 13.43 19.25
C THR A 375 -26.16 11.89 19.20
N SER A 376 -25.03 11.26 18.87
CA SER A 376 -24.90 9.80 18.91
C SER A 376 -25.00 9.25 20.34
N HIS A 377 -24.41 9.92 21.33
CA HIS A 377 -24.55 9.57 22.74
C HIS A 377 -25.99 9.80 23.26
N GLU A 378 -26.66 10.86 22.82
CA GLU A 378 -28.07 11.11 23.15
C GLU A 378 -28.99 10.00 22.60
N THR A 379 -28.84 9.64 21.32
CA THR A 379 -29.64 8.54 20.73
C THR A 379 -29.35 7.19 21.37
N LEU A 380 -28.09 6.90 21.70
CA LEU A 380 -27.70 5.68 22.43
C LEU A 380 -28.35 5.65 23.83
N SER A 381 -28.32 6.76 24.56
CA SER A 381 -28.97 6.91 25.87
C SER A 381 -30.49 6.73 25.80
N ALA A 382 -31.14 7.29 24.78
CA ALA A 382 -32.57 7.10 24.53
C ALA A 382 -32.91 5.63 24.25
N ILE A 383 -32.16 4.96 23.36
CA ILE A 383 -32.34 3.53 23.06
C ILE A 383 -32.11 2.67 24.32
N GLN A 384 -31.15 3.01 25.17
CA GLN A 384 -30.94 2.32 26.45
C GLN A 384 -32.10 2.50 27.42
N ALA A 385 -32.67 3.71 27.51
CA ALA A 385 -33.85 3.98 28.32
C ALA A 385 -35.09 3.19 27.82
N ASP A 386 -35.30 3.14 26.50
CA ASP A 386 -36.36 2.35 25.88
C ASP A 386 -36.17 0.85 26.16
N ILE A 387 -34.96 0.31 26.01
CA ILE A 387 -34.66 -1.10 26.32
C ILE A 387 -34.95 -1.40 27.79
N ALA A 388 -34.52 -0.55 28.73
CA ALA A 388 -34.79 -0.71 30.16
C ALA A 388 -36.29 -0.64 30.48
N GLN A 389 -37.03 0.25 29.81
CA GLN A 389 -38.48 0.35 29.93
C GLN A 389 -39.19 -0.90 29.41
N TYR A 390 -38.79 -1.44 28.25
CA TYR A 390 -39.33 -2.70 27.72
C TYR A 390 -38.99 -3.89 28.60
N GLN A 391 -37.77 -3.97 29.14
CA GLN A 391 -37.37 -5.02 30.10
C GLN A 391 -38.26 -4.98 31.34
N ALA A 392 -38.43 -3.82 31.99
CA ALA A 392 -39.32 -3.68 33.13
C ALA A 392 -40.80 -4.01 32.82
N GLN A 393 -41.27 -3.71 31.61
CA GLN A 393 -42.61 -4.12 31.17
C GLN A 393 -42.73 -5.64 30.98
N MET A 394 -41.71 -6.29 30.41
CA MET A 394 -41.68 -7.75 30.25
C MET A 394 -41.58 -8.46 31.61
N ASP A 395 -40.70 -8.00 32.50
CA ASP A 395 -40.54 -8.58 33.84
C ASP A 395 -41.85 -8.47 34.64
N THR A 396 -42.47 -7.29 34.68
CA THR A 396 -43.77 -7.12 35.37
C THR A 396 -44.95 -7.82 34.69
N ALA A 397 -44.87 -8.11 33.39
CA ALA A 397 -45.85 -8.95 32.71
C ALA A 397 -45.65 -10.43 33.07
N VAL A 398 -44.40 -10.92 33.04
CA VAL A 398 -44.05 -12.29 33.45
C VAL A 398 -44.40 -12.52 34.91
N GLU A 399 -44.05 -11.63 35.83
CA GLU A 399 -44.44 -11.72 37.24
C GLU A 399 -45.96 -11.73 37.41
N ARG A 400 -46.72 -10.96 36.63
CA ARG A 400 -48.19 -10.99 36.69
C ARG A 400 -48.74 -12.34 36.22
N GLU A 401 -48.23 -12.90 35.13
CA GLU A 401 -48.69 -14.19 34.63
C GLU A 401 -48.27 -15.36 35.52
N THR A 402 -47.05 -15.34 36.09
CA THR A 402 -46.62 -16.39 37.05
C THR A 402 -47.42 -16.33 38.34
N ASN A 403 -47.64 -15.15 38.92
CA ASN A 403 -48.50 -14.99 40.10
C ASN A 403 -49.96 -15.38 39.82
N ARG A 404 -50.51 -15.07 38.63
CA ARG A 404 -51.85 -15.52 38.20
C ARG A 404 -51.91 -17.04 38.10
N ALA A 405 -50.95 -17.67 37.42
CA ALA A 405 -50.88 -19.11 37.27
C ALA A 405 -50.72 -19.83 38.61
N GLU A 406 -49.86 -19.32 39.50
CA GLU A 406 -49.68 -19.88 40.84
C GLU A 406 -50.92 -19.70 41.72
N ALA A 407 -51.57 -18.52 41.70
CA ALA A 407 -52.81 -18.30 42.44
C ALA A 407 -53.93 -19.24 41.98
N LEU A 408 -54.08 -19.45 40.67
CA LEU A 408 -55.03 -20.41 40.10
C LEU A 408 -54.67 -21.85 40.48
N ALA A 409 -53.38 -22.23 40.43
CA ALA A 409 -52.93 -23.56 40.84
C ALA A 409 -53.17 -23.82 42.33
N ARG A 410 -52.86 -22.86 43.21
CA ARG A 410 -53.14 -22.92 44.65
C ARG A 410 -54.65 -23.00 44.92
N GLN A 411 -55.47 -22.21 44.23
CA GLN A 411 -56.93 -22.28 44.35
C GLN A 411 -57.47 -23.67 43.98
N ARG A 412 -57.01 -24.24 42.85
CA ARG A 412 -57.38 -25.59 42.42
C ARG A 412 -56.90 -26.67 43.39
N TYR A 413 -55.70 -26.51 43.93
CA TYR A 413 -55.15 -27.45 44.93
C TYR A 413 -55.96 -27.42 46.23
N VAL A 414 -56.23 -26.24 46.79
CA VAL A 414 -57.03 -26.10 48.03
C VAL A 414 -58.46 -26.59 47.82
N GLN A 415 -59.06 -26.36 46.65
CA GLN A 415 -60.36 -26.92 46.29
C GLN A 415 -60.32 -28.47 46.31
N ALA A 416 -59.40 -29.07 45.55
CA ALA A 416 -59.27 -30.53 45.49
C ALA A 416 -58.92 -31.16 46.85
N GLU A 417 -58.10 -30.49 47.67
CA GLU A 417 -57.79 -30.94 49.03
C GLU A 417 -59.02 -30.84 49.97
N SER A 418 -59.84 -29.80 49.82
CA SER A 418 -61.07 -29.63 50.61
C SER A 418 -62.12 -30.67 50.23
N GLU A 419 -62.31 -30.91 48.93
CA GLU A 419 -63.20 -31.96 48.39
C GLU A 419 -62.72 -33.34 48.85
N ALA A 420 -61.42 -33.66 48.72
CA ALA A 420 -60.85 -34.92 49.19
C ALA A 420 -60.99 -35.11 50.72
N LYS A 421 -60.83 -34.05 51.52
CA LYS A 421 -61.03 -34.09 52.98
C LYS A 421 -62.50 -34.26 53.37
N ALA A 422 -63.44 -33.61 52.65
CA ALA A 422 -64.87 -33.81 52.86
C ALA A 422 -65.26 -35.26 52.56
N ASN A 423 -64.81 -35.80 51.41
CA ASN A 423 -65.04 -37.19 51.03
C ASN A 423 -64.42 -38.17 52.05
N ALA A 424 -63.20 -37.91 52.53
CA ALA A 424 -62.57 -38.73 53.57
C ALA A 424 -63.33 -38.71 54.91
N ALA A 425 -63.83 -37.54 55.33
CA ALA A 425 -64.62 -37.42 56.57
C ALA A 425 -65.99 -38.13 56.47
N LEU A 426 -66.65 -38.08 55.30
CA LEU A 426 -67.87 -38.85 55.03
C LEU A 426 -67.60 -40.36 55.12
N LEU A 427 -66.51 -40.84 54.51
CA LEU A 427 -66.10 -42.24 54.57
C LEU A 427 -65.72 -42.69 56.00
N GLU A 428 -65.06 -41.84 56.79
CA GLU A 428 -64.74 -42.14 58.19
C GLU A 428 -66.02 -42.21 59.06
N ALA A 429 -66.96 -41.28 58.88
CA ALA A 429 -68.25 -41.30 59.56
C ALA A 429 -69.08 -42.55 59.19
N GLN A 430 -69.08 -42.95 57.91
CA GLN A 430 -69.71 -44.19 57.46
C GLN A 430 -69.03 -45.42 58.07
N ALA A 431 -67.68 -45.46 58.11
CA ALA A 431 -66.93 -46.56 58.71
C ALA A 431 -67.20 -46.68 60.23
N LEU A 432 -67.45 -45.57 60.93
CA LEU A 432 -67.83 -45.56 62.34
C LEU A 432 -69.25 -46.10 62.55
N ASP A 433 -70.22 -45.69 61.73
CA ASP A 433 -71.59 -46.20 61.81
C ASP A 433 -71.65 -47.71 61.46
N ILE A 434 -70.92 -48.16 60.44
CA ILE A 434 -70.79 -49.60 60.12
C ILE A 434 -70.24 -50.37 61.32
N ARG A 435 -69.15 -49.89 61.96
CA ARG A 435 -68.60 -50.52 63.18
C ARG A 435 -69.62 -50.55 64.32
N ALA A 436 -70.45 -49.52 64.47
CA ALA A 436 -71.50 -49.47 65.49
C ALA A 436 -72.58 -50.54 65.24
N VAL A 437 -73.03 -50.72 64.00
CA VAL A 437 -73.96 -51.81 63.64
C VAL A 437 -73.32 -53.18 63.84
N THR A 438 -72.08 -53.41 63.35
CA THR A 438 -71.39 -54.70 63.53
C THR A 438 -71.16 -55.04 65.01
N ALA A 439 -71.02 -54.03 65.88
CA ALA A 439 -70.94 -54.23 67.33
C ALA A 439 -72.31 -54.53 67.97
N ALA A 440 -73.39 -53.91 67.49
CA ALA A 440 -74.73 -54.08 68.02
C ALA A 440 -75.47 -55.34 67.53
N GLU A 441 -75.06 -55.95 66.40
CA GLU A 441 -75.63 -57.21 65.88
C GLU A 441 -75.33 -58.42 66.79
N ALA A 442 -74.22 -58.39 67.54
CA ALA A 442 -73.76 -59.51 68.36
C ALA A 442 -73.21 -59.04 69.72
N PRO A 443 -74.04 -58.45 70.60
CA PRO A 443 -73.60 -57.84 71.84
C PRO A 443 -73.03 -58.86 72.84
N GLU A 444 -73.40 -60.14 72.74
CA GLU A 444 -72.82 -61.23 73.54
C GLU A 444 -71.32 -61.44 73.24
N ILE A 445 -70.87 -61.09 72.03
CA ILE A 445 -69.44 -61.10 71.65
C ILE A 445 -68.69 -59.95 72.33
N LEU A 446 -69.34 -58.81 72.56
CA LEU A 446 -68.73 -57.69 73.30
C LEU A 446 -68.51 -58.07 74.76
N GLU A 447 -69.51 -58.67 75.42
CA GLU A 447 -69.39 -59.15 76.80
C GLU A 447 -68.28 -60.22 76.91
N TYR A 448 -68.25 -61.21 76.00
CA TYR A 448 -67.16 -62.21 75.97
C TYR A 448 -65.77 -61.58 75.74
N ARG A 449 -65.65 -60.58 74.85
CA ARG A 449 -64.38 -59.87 74.61
C ARG A 449 -63.98 -59.03 75.82
N TYR A 450 -64.93 -58.39 76.48
CA TYR A 450 -64.69 -57.60 77.69
C TYR A 450 -64.24 -58.49 78.85
N GLN A 451 -64.94 -59.59 79.11
CA GLN A 451 -64.52 -60.61 80.09
C GLN A 451 -63.13 -61.15 79.79
N ARG A 452 -62.80 -61.38 78.51
CA ARG A 452 -61.46 -61.81 78.11
C ARG A 452 -60.40 -60.73 78.31
N GLN A 453 -60.72 -59.47 78.02
CA GLN A 453 -59.81 -58.34 78.23
C GLN A 453 -59.59 -58.06 79.73
N ILE A 454 -60.62 -58.23 80.57
CA ILE A 454 -60.49 -58.22 82.04
C ILE A 454 -59.61 -59.40 82.48
N LEU A 455 -59.81 -60.59 81.94
CA LEU A 455 -59.01 -61.77 82.30
C LEU A 455 -57.54 -61.57 81.95
N ASP A 456 -57.24 -61.06 80.75
CA ASP A 456 -55.87 -60.73 80.33
C ASP A 456 -55.26 -59.65 81.24
N ALA A 457 -56.02 -58.61 81.61
CA ALA A 457 -55.57 -57.57 82.56
C ALA A 457 -55.40 -58.10 84.00
N LEU A 458 -56.24 -59.04 84.45
CA LEU A 458 -56.11 -59.70 85.75
C LEU A 458 -54.87 -60.62 85.80
N VAL A 459 -54.54 -61.27 84.68
CA VAL A 459 -53.29 -62.03 84.53
C VAL A 459 -52.08 -61.10 84.61
N GLU A 460 -52.11 -59.97 83.89
CA GLU A 460 -51.04 -58.96 83.92
C GLU A 460 -50.83 -58.39 85.35
N VAL A 461 -51.91 -58.09 86.08
CA VAL A 461 -51.82 -57.64 87.48
C VAL A 461 -51.35 -58.76 88.43
N ALA A 462 -51.76 -60.02 88.20
CA ALA A 462 -51.36 -61.15 89.03
C ALA A 462 -49.86 -61.47 88.92
N ASP A 463 -49.27 -61.35 87.72
CA ASP A 463 -47.84 -61.54 87.49
C ASP A 463 -46.95 -60.48 88.18
N HIS A 464 -47.55 -59.36 88.62
CA HIS A 464 -46.86 -58.26 89.30
C HIS A 464 -46.98 -58.27 90.84
N LEU A 465 -47.62 -59.27 91.46
CA LEU A 465 -47.74 -59.38 92.91
C LEU A 465 -46.53 -60.09 93.60
N PRO A 466 -45.94 -59.52 94.67
CA PRO A 466 -44.78 -60.10 95.34
C PRO A 466 -45.13 -61.30 96.25
N ARG A 467 -44.35 -62.39 96.15
CA ARG A 467 -44.54 -63.61 96.96
C ARG A 467 -43.98 -63.46 98.38
N LEU A 468 -44.85 -63.43 99.38
CA LEU A 468 -44.49 -63.43 100.80
C LEU A 468 -44.39 -64.87 101.36
N VAL A 469 -43.22 -65.26 101.86
CA VAL A 469 -42.98 -66.56 102.50
C VAL A 469 -43.14 -66.45 104.02
N ARG A 470 -44.12 -67.15 104.59
CA ARG A 470 -44.39 -67.15 106.04
C ARG A 470 -43.42 -68.09 106.77
N ILE A 471 -42.46 -67.54 107.49
CA ILE A 471 -41.48 -68.30 108.28
C ILE A 471 -41.87 -68.29 109.77
N GLY A 472 -42.18 -69.48 110.32
CA GLY A 472 -41.98 -69.82 111.73
C GLY A 472 -42.84 -69.13 112.79
N GLY A 473 -43.95 -69.78 113.17
CA GLY A 473 -44.60 -69.61 114.47
C GLY A 473 -45.29 -70.92 114.86
N THR A 474 -44.84 -71.56 115.94
CA THR A 474 -45.33 -72.89 116.39
C THR A 474 -46.33 -72.78 117.53
N ALA A 475 -47.46 -73.51 117.42
CA ALA A 475 -48.50 -73.75 118.44
C ALA A 475 -49.12 -72.48 119.08
N ASP A 476 -50.43 -72.32 119.22
CA ASP A 476 -51.50 -73.32 119.34
C ASP A 476 -52.76 -72.87 118.53
N GLY A 477 -53.81 -73.69 118.48
CA GLY A 477 -54.96 -73.48 117.57
C GLY A 477 -55.93 -72.33 117.93
N GLY A 478 -56.57 -71.75 116.92
CA GLY A 478 -57.73 -70.85 117.08
C GLY A 478 -57.76 -69.63 116.15
N ASP A 479 -58.52 -69.74 115.04
CA ASP A 479 -59.11 -68.69 114.18
C ASP A 479 -58.32 -67.43 113.71
N ALA A 480 -58.16 -67.42 112.38
CA ALA A 480 -58.59 -66.35 111.47
C ALA A 480 -58.16 -64.88 111.73
N ALA A 481 -56.94 -64.54 111.29
CA ALA A 481 -56.62 -63.21 110.75
C ALA A 481 -55.68 -63.33 109.55
N GLY A 482 -56.25 -63.50 108.35
CA GLY A 482 -55.53 -63.56 107.08
C GLY A 482 -56.39 -63.00 105.95
N VAL A 483 -55.85 -62.03 105.19
CA VAL A 483 -56.58 -61.33 104.14
C VAL A 483 -56.70 -62.20 102.89
N ASP A 484 -57.91 -62.29 102.33
CA ASP A 484 -58.17 -63.03 101.09
C ASP A 484 -57.81 -62.18 99.86
N PHE A 485 -56.63 -62.44 99.30
CA PHE A 485 -56.07 -61.65 98.19
C PHE A 485 -56.93 -61.71 96.91
N LEU A 486 -57.72 -62.76 96.69
CA LEU A 486 -58.63 -62.88 95.53
C LEU A 486 -59.91 -62.03 95.67
N ARG A 487 -60.18 -61.55 96.89
CA ARG A 487 -61.21 -60.53 97.15
C ARG A 487 -60.61 -59.12 97.03
N LEU A 488 -59.43 -58.91 97.61
CA LEU A 488 -58.75 -57.61 97.57
C LEU A 488 -58.32 -57.19 96.15
N ALA A 489 -57.84 -58.12 95.32
CA ALA A 489 -57.51 -57.85 93.92
C ALA A 489 -58.75 -57.45 93.10
N ARG A 490 -59.91 -58.02 93.42
CA ARG A 490 -61.19 -57.75 92.76
C ARG A 490 -61.77 -56.39 93.15
N GLU A 491 -61.63 -56.00 94.42
CA GLU A 491 -61.90 -54.62 94.87
C GLU A 491 -60.94 -53.60 94.22
N LEU A 492 -59.65 -53.92 94.09
CA LEU A 492 -58.65 -53.06 93.42
C LEU A 492 -58.90 -52.88 91.92
N VAL A 493 -59.45 -53.89 91.25
CA VAL A 493 -59.88 -53.83 89.83
C VAL A 493 -61.29 -53.22 89.69
N GLY A 494 -61.95 -52.87 90.80
CA GLY A 494 -63.19 -52.09 90.84
C GLY A 494 -64.48 -52.90 90.64
N GLU A 495 -64.42 -54.22 90.68
CA GLU A 495 -65.59 -55.06 90.34
C GLU A 495 -66.62 -55.11 91.49
N HIS A 496 -67.80 -54.53 91.25
CA HIS A 496 -68.98 -54.67 92.10
C HIS A 496 -69.94 -55.77 91.59
N GLY A 497 -69.40 -56.92 91.17
CA GLY A 497 -70.11 -58.18 90.92
C GLY A 497 -71.46 -58.07 90.20
N GLY A 498 -71.54 -57.30 89.12
CA GLY A 498 -72.74 -57.08 88.32
C GLY A 498 -72.40 -57.05 86.83
N GLU A 499 -73.24 -57.68 86.02
CA GLU A 499 -73.12 -57.70 84.56
C GLU A 499 -73.10 -56.26 84.02
N LEU A 500 -72.12 -55.93 83.16
CA LEU A 500 -71.88 -54.54 82.75
C LEU A 500 -73.00 -53.98 81.86
N PHE A 501 -73.75 -54.87 81.21
CA PHE A 501 -74.96 -54.59 80.46
C PHE A 501 -76.08 -55.44 81.03
N THR A 502 -77.11 -54.79 81.58
CA THR A 502 -78.33 -55.49 81.98
C THR A 502 -79.09 -55.96 80.74
N GLU A 503 -80.03 -56.90 80.91
CA GLU A 503 -80.92 -57.33 79.82
C GLU A 503 -81.70 -56.15 79.19
N ALA A 504 -81.94 -55.07 79.96
CA ALA A 504 -82.53 -53.82 79.48
C ALA A 504 -81.54 -52.99 78.63
N ASP A 505 -80.26 -52.95 78.99
CA ASP A 505 -79.22 -52.28 78.19
C ASP A 505 -79.00 -53.03 76.86
N MET A 506 -79.01 -54.36 76.90
CA MET A 506 -78.95 -55.22 75.71
C MET A 506 -80.15 -54.98 74.77
N ALA A 507 -81.35 -54.76 75.33
CA ALA A 507 -82.53 -54.38 74.54
C ALA A 507 -82.38 -52.96 73.95
N ALA A 508 -81.89 -51.98 74.72
CA ALA A 508 -81.65 -50.62 74.24
C ALA A 508 -80.57 -50.54 73.15
N VAL A 509 -79.56 -51.41 73.18
CA VAL A 509 -78.55 -51.53 72.10
C VAL A 509 -79.19 -52.07 70.82
N ARG A 510 -80.12 -53.02 70.90
CA ARG A 510 -80.88 -53.52 69.74
C ARG A 510 -81.82 -52.46 69.16
N GLU A 511 -82.51 -51.69 70.00
CA GLU A 511 -83.37 -50.58 69.51
C GLU A 511 -82.54 -49.51 68.78
N ARG A 512 -81.32 -49.21 69.24
CA ARG A 512 -80.39 -48.32 68.53
C ARG A 512 -79.86 -48.91 67.22
N LEU A 513 -79.80 -50.24 67.07
CA LEU A 513 -79.37 -50.87 65.81
C LEU A 513 -80.34 -50.55 64.68
N ASP A 514 -81.65 -50.52 64.95
CA ASP A 514 -82.66 -50.12 63.97
C ASP A 514 -82.50 -48.64 63.57
N GLU A 515 -82.17 -47.76 64.52
CA GLU A 515 -81.88 -46.34 64.24
C GLU A 515 -80.60 -46.14 63.41
N VAL A 516 -79.51 -46.82 63.76
CA VAL A 516 -78.22 -46.67 63.06
C VAL A 516 -78.26 -47.34 61.68
N SER A 517 -78.91 -48.49 61.52
CA SER A 517 -79.05 -49.15 60.21
C SER A 517 -79.86 -48.30 59.22
N ALA A 518 -80.94 -47.65 59.67
CA ALA A 518 -81.66 -46.67 58.86
C ALA A 518 -80.74 -45.50 58.41
N ARG A 519 -79.92 -44.98 59.33
CA ARG A 519 -78.96 -43.90 59.04
C ARG A 519 -77.87 -44.32 58.04
N ILE A 520 -77.44 -45.57 58.05
CA ILE A 520 -76.51 -46.11 57.03
C ILE A 520 -77.20 -46.20 55.68
N SER A 521 -78.44 -46.71 55.61
CA SER A 521 -79.22 -46.79 54.37
C SER A 521 -79.42 -45.40 53.73
N ASP A 522 -79.74 -44.38 54.53
CA ASP A 522 -79.89 -43.00 54.05
C ASP A 522 -78.56 -42.48 53.47
N ARG A 523 -77.44 -42.67 54.17
CA ARG A 523 -76.10 -42.25 53.68
C ARG A 523 -75.61 -43.06 52.47
N GLU A 524 -75.97 -44.33 52.34
CA GLU A 524 -75.64 -45.13 51.17
C GLU A 524 -76.28 -44.53 49.90
N SER A 525 -77.48 -43.98 50.02
CA SER A 525 -78.13 -43.24 48.91
C SER A 525 -77.42 -41.93 48.57
N GLU A 526 -76.94 -41.18 49.58
CA GLU A 526 -76.19 -39.94 49.40
C GLU A 526 -74.82 -40.19 48.74
N ILE A 527 -74.10 -41.23 49.19
CA ILE A 527 -72.82 -41.66 48.61
C ILE A 527 -73.02 -42.21 47.19
N GLY A 528 -74.11 -42.92 46.93
CA GLY A 528 -74.50 -43.36 45.58
C GLY A 528 -74.66 -42.18 44.63
N ALA A 529 -75.34 -41.12 45.06
CA ALA A 529 -75.53 -39.90 44.27
C ALA A 529 -74.20 -39.14 44.03
N LEU A 530 -73.31 -39.06 45.03
CA LEU A 530 -71.98 -38.48 44.88
C LEU A 530 -71.13 -39.26 43.87
N LEU A 531 -71.10 -40.60 43.97
CA LEU A 531 -70.40 -41.46 43.01
C LEU A 531 -70.97 -41.36 41.59
N GLU A 532 -72.26 -41.09 41.43
CA GLU A 532 -72.86 -40.91 40.11
C GLU A 532 -72.57 -39.52 39.51
N ALA A 533 -72.45 -38.48 40.35
CA ALA A 533 -71.97 -37.15 39.95
C ALA A 533 -70.47 -37.11 39.63
N GLU A 534 -69.66 -37.92 40.31
CA GLU A 534 -68.20 -37.99 40.15
C GLU A 534 -67.76 -38.98 39.05
N ARG A 535 -68.70 -39.75 38.47
CA ARG A 535 -68.43 -40.55 37.26
C ARG A 535 -68.05 -39.61 36.10
N PRO A 536 -66.85 -39.74 35.52
CA PRO A 536 -66.49 -38.93 34.36
C PRO A 536 -67.43 -39.28 33.20
N THR A 537 -68.23 -38.30 32.78
CA THR A 537 -69.07 -38.44 31.59
C THR A 537 -68.15 -38.46 30.37
N VAL A 538 -67.72 -39.66 29.96
CA VAL A 538 -67.02 -39.85 28.69
C VAL A 538 -68.00 -39.47 27.59
N ALA A 539 -67.81 -38.29 27.01
CA ALA A 539 -68.65 -37.80 25.93
C ALA A 539 -68.59 -38.80 24.75
N PRO A 540 -69.72 -39.15 24.12
CA PRO A 540 -69.70 -39.94 22.91
C PRO A 540 -69.04 -39.15 21.78
N GLU A 541 -68.14 -39.77 21.01
CA GLU A 541 -67.54 -39.13 19.84
C GLU A 541 -68.64 -38.77 18.81
N PRO A 542 -68.72 -37.50 18.37
CA PRO A 542 -69.43 -37.16 17.15
C PRO A 542 -68.49 -37.39 15.95
N THR A 543 -68.71 -38.48 15.23
CA THR A 543 -68.28 -38.62 13.84
C THR A 543 -68.97 -37.55 12.98
N GLY A 544 -68.21 -36.71 12.28
CA GLY A 544 -68.80 -35.69 11.40
C GLY A 544 -67.77 -34.72 10.82
N MET A 545 -67.34 -34.96 9.59
CA MET A 545 -66.40 -34.12 8.85
C MET A 545 -67.16 -33.12 7.96
N ALA A 546 -66.92 -31.82 8.11
CA ALA A 546 -67.27 -30.80 7.11
C ALA A 546 -66.50 -29.47 7.30
N ASP A 547 -65.86 -29.03 6.21
CA ASP A 547 -65.31 -27.71 5.86
C ASP A 547 -65.14 -26.58 6.90
N VAL A 548 -63.91 -26.08 6.96
CA VAL A 548 -63.62 -24.64 7.13
C VAL A 548 -62.71 -24.18 5.98
N PRO A 549 -63.22 -23.38 5.01
CA PRO A 549 -62.41 -22.78 3.97
C PRO A 549 -61.86 -21.41 4.38
N GLY A 550 -60.75 -21.00 3.77
CA GLY A 550 -60.41 -19.58 3.62
C GLY A 550 -59.42 -18.98 4.63
N ALA A 551 -58.14 -19.35 4.49
CA ALA A 551 -57.03 -18.52 4.97
C ALA A 551 -56.16 -18.10 3.76
N SER A 552 -56.36 -16.86 3.29
CA SER A 552 -55.46 -16.17 2.36
C SER A 552 -55.59 -14.65 2.56
N ASP A 553 -54.56 -14.01 3.11
CA ASP A 553 -53.86 -12.90 2.43
C ASP A 553 -52.84 -12.25 3.39
N LEU A 554 -51.58 -12.67 3.27
CA LEU A 554 -50.44 -11.83 2.89
C LEU A 554 -49.17 -12.71 2.77
N PRO A 555 -48.28 -12.48 1.79
CA PRO A 555 -47.31 -13.51 1.37
C PRO A 555 -45.89 -13.34 1.92
N GLY A 556 -45.13 -14.44 1.91
CA GLY A 556 -43.77 -14.40 1.35
C GLY A 556 -42.57 -14.71 2.25
N ALA A 557 -42.39 -15.98 2.64
CA ALA A 557 -41.06 -16.57 2.85
C ALA A 557 -41.12 -18.10 2.73
N SER A 558 -40.78 -18.64 1.56
CA SER A 558 -40.78 -20.09 1.28
C SER A 558 -39.37 -20.63 1.07
N GLU A 559 -39.10 -21.77 1.71
CA GLU A 559 -38.08 -22.79 1.33
C GLU A 559 -36.59 -22.39 1.47
N ALA A 560 -35.65 -23.30 1.76
CA ALA A 560 -35.68 -24.76 1.89
C ALA A 560 -34.91 -25.20 3.16
N SER A 561 -35.42 -26.10 4.01
CA SER A 561 -35.37 -27.58 3.89
C SER A 561 -33.94 -28.19 3.85
N GLY A 562 -33.60 -28.97 4.88
CA GLY A 562 -32.31 -29.65 5.04
C GLY A 562 -32.28 -30.61 6.24
N ARG A 563 -32.99 -31.74 6.12
CA ARG A 563 -33.28 -32.70 7.20
C ARG A 563 -32.25 -33.84 7.28
N SER A 564 -31.69 -34.13 8.47
CA SER A 564 -31.53 -35.52 8.98
C SER A 564 -31.10 -35.59 10.46
N ARG A 565 -31.67 -36.57 11.19
CA ARG A 565 -31.19 -37.04 12.52
C ARG A 565 -30.22 -38.20 12.32
N GLY A 566 -29.24 -38.35 13.22
CA GLY A 566 -28.47 -39.57 13.43
C GLY A 566 -27.62 -39.46 14.69
N ALA A 567 -27.80 -40.38 15.65
CA ALA A 567 -27.04 -40.41 16.90
C ALA A 567 -26.05 -41.59 16.89
N GLY A 568 -24.88 -41.42 17.53
CA GLY A 568 -23.88 -42.48 17.69
C GLY A 568 -22.49 -41.97 18.07
N GLU A 569 -22.15 -42.07 19.36
CA GLU A 569 -20.78 -42.04 19.90
C GLU A 569 -20.08 -43.40 19.71
N PRO A 570 -18.77 -43.58 20.05
CA PRO A 570 -17.66 -42.61 20.05
C PRO A 570 -16.38 -43.19 19.39
N ALA A 571 -15.32 -42.35 19.23
CA ALA A 571 -13.89 -42.65 19.50
C ALA A 571 -12.91 -41.88 18.58
N GLY A 572 -11.70 -41.61 19.09
CA GLY A 572 -10.51 -41.90 18.28
C GLY A 572 -9.66 -40.78 17.66
N ALA A 573 -9.30 -39.75 18.44
CA ALA A 573 -7.96 -39.12 18.46
C ALA A 573 -7.32 -38.39 17.23
N ALA A 574 -6.54 -37.36 17.59
CA ALA A 574 -5.45 -36.69 16.85
C ALA A 574 -5.81 -35.72 15.69
N GLY A 575 -5.19 -34.53 15.66
CA GLY A 575 -5.29 -33.64 14.47
C GLY A 575 -5.06 -32.13 14.61
N THR A 576 -4.76 -31.60 15.80
CA THR A 576 -3.90 -30.41 16.04
C THR A 576 -3.98 -29.18 15.10
N VAL A 577 -4.53 -28.06 15.60
CA VAL A 577 -4.20 -26.63 15.27
C VAL A 577 -4.49 -26.20 13.81
N GLY A 578 -5.39 -25.25 13.51
CA GLY A 578 -5.42 -23.85 13.99
C GLY A 578 -4.83 -22.93 12.88
N GLY A 579 -5.28 -21.71 12.62
CA GLY A 579 -6.39 -20.92 13.15
C GLY A 579 -6.48 -19.59 12.38
N THR A 580 -7.52 -18.79 12.67
CA THR A 580 -7.66 -17.35 12.36
C THR A 580 -7.43 -16.83 10.92
N GLY A 581 -8.47 -16.22 10.35
CA GLY A 581 -8.43 -14.75 10.29
C GLY A 581 -8.44 -14.04 8.93
N ASN A 582 -9.66 -13.79 8.44
CA ASN A 582 -10.14 -12.46 8.01
C ASN A 582 -9.59 -11.79 6.72
N THR A 583 -10.45 -10.90 6.17
CA THR A 583 -10.28 -9.93 5.07
C THR A 583 -9.95 -10.50 3.67
N GLY A 584 -10.45 -9.92 2.57
CA GLY A 584 -11.45 -8.86 2.44
C GLY A 584 -11.35 -8.09 1.11
N THR A 585 -12.51 -7.63 0.63
CA THR A 585 -12.70 -6.56 -0.39
C THR A 585 -12.59 -6.97 -1.89
N PRO A 586 -13.52 -6.51 -2.77
CA PRO A 586 -13.62 -6.95 -4.18
C PRO A 586 -13.32 -5.84 -5.21
N GLY A 587 -13.50 -6.11 -6.51
CA GLY A 587 -13.49 -5.05 -7.54
C GLY A 587 -13.78 -5.46 -9.00
N THR A 588 -15.07 -5.37 -9.40
CA THR A 588 -15.57 -4.99 -10.75
C THR A 588 -15.16 -5.84 -11.98
N PRO A 589 -15.71 -5.66 -13.21
CA PRO A 589 -16.69 -4.67 -13.69
C PRO A 589 -17.91 -5.22 -14.48
N GLY A 590 -18.84 -4.32 -14.82
CA GLY A 590 -19.53 -4.38 -16.12
C GLY A 590 -21.04 -4.16 -16.12
N ALA A 591 -21.49 -2.96 -16.50
CA ALA A 591 -22.81 -2.73 -17.08
C ALA A 591 -22.74 -1.55 -18.07
N ALA A 592 -23.40 -1.69 -19.22
CA ALA A 592 -23.46 -0.69 -20.28
C ALA A 592 -24.90 -0.45 -20.72
N GLY A 593 -25.17 0.69 -21.37
CA GLY A 593 -26.13 0.74 -22.48
C GLY A 593 -27.21 1.83 -22.48
N SER A 594 -27.13 2.73 -23.47
CA SER A 594 -28.28 3.40 -24.16
C SER A 594 -29.10 4.42 -23.32
N THR A 595 -29.86 5.43 -23.80
CA THR A 595 -30.17 6.14 -25.09
C THR A 595 -30.38 7.65 -24.75
N GLY A 596 -30.52 8.64 -25.65
CA GLY A 596 -30.55 8.75 -27.12
C GLY A 596 -31.51 9.88 -27.59
N ALA A 597 -31.23 10.54 -28.73
CA ALA A 597 -31.94 11.71 -29.33
C ALA A 597 -31.84 13.05 -28.53
N ALA A 598 -31.42 14.21 -29.05
CA ALA A 598 -31.67 14.97 -30.30
C ALA A 598 -32.82 16.02 -30.18
N GLY A 599 -32.53 17.29 -30.45
CA GLY A 599 -33.51 18.38 -30.47
C GLY A 599 -32.89 19.79 -30.44
N SER A 600 -33.07 20.57 -31.51
CA SER A 600 -32.54 21.93 -31.72
C SER A 600 -33.60 23.02 -31.56
N THR A 601 -33.16 24.28 -31.37
CA THR A 601 -33.82 25.63 -31.46
C THR A 601 -33.65 26.41 -30.13
N GLY A 602 -33.32 27.70 -30.08
CA GLY A 602 -33.09 28.71 -31.12
C GLY A 602 -34.25 29.72 -31.21
N THR A 603 -34.15 30.89 -30.58
CA THR A 603 -34.89 32.15 -30.87
C THR A 603 -34.24 33.32 -30.09
N ALA A 604 -34.36 34.55 -30.59
CA ALA A 604 -33.74 35.77 -30.06
C ALA A 604 -34.77 36.86 -29.67
N GLY A 605 -34.31 37.94 -29.02
CA GLY A 605 -35.04 39.17 -28.71
C GLY A 605 -34.70 39.67 -27.29
N SER A 606 -33.91 40.74 -27.05
CA SER A 606 -33.94 42.15 -27.49
C SER A 606 -34.89 43.06 -26.69
N ALA A 607 -34.33 44.19 -26.25
CA ALA A 607 -34.99 45.42 -25.74
C ALA A 607 -35.75 45.31 -24.39
N THR A 608 -35.95 46.35 -23.58
CA THR A 608 -35.34 47.69 -23.36
C THR A 608 -36.05 48.26 -22.12
N GLY A 609 -35.38 48.98 -21.19
CA GLY A 609 -36.13 49.72 -20.15
C GLY A 609 -35.40 50.10 -18.86
N VAL A 610 -34.93 51.34 -18.81
CA VAL A 610 -34.42 52.15 -17.67
C VAL A 610 -34.89 53.59 -18.01
N PRO A 611 -35.26 54.54 -17.11
CA PRO A 611 -34.79 54.75 -15.72
C PRO A 611 -35.85 55.18 -14.66
N HIS A 612 -35.32 55.58 -13.48
CA HIS A 612 -35.82 56.54 -12.48
C HIS A 612 -36.92 56.13 -11.49
N HIS A 613 -36.54 56.09 -10.21
CA HIS A 613 -37.00 57.12 -9.27
C HIS A 613 -35.86 57.56 -8.32
N SER A 614 -35.95 58.80 -7.84
CA SER A 614 -35.05 59.42 -6.86
C SER A 614 -35.85 59.79 -5.61
N GLU A 615 -35.23 59.71 -4.43
CA GLU A 615 -35.54 60.36 -3.12
C GLU A 615 -34.51 59.74 -2.12
N GLU A 616 -33.60 60.43 -1.41
CA GLU A 616 -33.72 61.57 -0.47
C GLU A 616 -34.78 61.31 0.64
N ASP A 617 -34.49 61.42 1.94
CA ASP A 617 -33.24 61.72 2.68
C ASP A 617 -33.38 61.29 4.17
N ASP A 618 -32.43 61.68 5.04
CA ASP A 618 -32.54 61.79 6.53
C ASP A 618 -32.51 60.50 7.40
N GLN A 619 -31.31 60.08 7.86
CA GLN A 619 -30.81 60.33 9.24
C GLN A 619 -29.42 59.71 9.52
#